data_AF-C4Q310-F1
#
_entry.id   AF-C4Q310-F1
#
_cell.length_a   1.000
_cell.length_b   1.000
_cell.length_c   1.000
_cell.angle_alpha   90.00
_cell.angle_beta   90.00
_cell.angle_gamma   90.00
#
_symmetry.space_group_name_H-M   'P 1'
#
loop_
_entity.id
_entity.type
_entity.pdbx_description
1 polymer ?
#
loop_
_entity_poly.entity_id
_entity_poly.type
_entity_poly.pdbx_seq_one_letter_code
_entity_poly.pdbx_strand_id
1 'polypeptide(L)'
;MALRPSFRLASSILRLLPRFSSSVSPAVAGGIKDRMLKFITDNRNLFDTVSGDLNVPVESKLSWLQEDLIAEISEVEPDTSRGEIKSSTKENPNLVASSNVRAVQQCHCSPHDHHLKSLVLYRNLPARCFCGHWFLLVDEQRYEEEREKKWNKIKDKPENADLLKRFDILEKELNILLAEGKSMTPKSPGADEMMDNMALKWKEMKEVYANIRKNMLLD
;
A
#
# COMPACT_ATOMS: atom_id res chain seq x y z
N MET A 1 -5.86 18.37 -19.89
CA MET A 1 -5.13 17.43 -20.78
C MET A 1 -5.58 16.03 -20.43
N ALA A 2 -6.23 15.30 -21.34
CA ALA A 2 -6.62 13.90 -21.07
C ALA A 2 -5.39 13.02 -21.37
N LEU A 3 -4.75 12.47 -20.34
CA LEU A 3 -3.75 11.42 -20.51
C LEU A 3 -4.37 10.31 -21.37
N ARG A 4 -3.61 9.85 -22.37
CA ARG A 4 -4.09 8.89 -23.38
C ARG A 4 -4.70 7.65 -22.72
N PRO A 5 -5.58 6.95 -23.44
CA PRO A 5 -5.93 5.58 -23.13
C PRO A 5 -4.78 4.58 -23.05
N SER A 6 -3.51 4.94 -23.31
CA SER A 6 -2.37 4.08 -23.03
C SER A 6 -2.09 3.96 -21.52
N PHE A 7 -2.31 5.03 -20.73
CA PHE A 7 -2.47 4.86 -19.27
C PHE A 7 -3.77 4.09 -18.95
N ARG A 8 -4.84 4.26 -19.76
CA ARG A 8 -6.07 3.44 -19.63
C ARG A 8 -5.90 1.97 -20.06
N LEU A 9 -4.81 1.57 -20.74
CA LEU A 9 -4.61 0.21 -21.24
C LEU A 9 -3.75 -0.62 -20.30
N ALA A 10 -2.87 0.02 -19.52
CA ALA A 10 -2.15 -0.69 -18.46
C ALA A 10 -3.06 -1.11 -17.29
N SER A 11 -4.21 -0.42 -17.07
CA SER A 11 -5.19 -0.77 -16.01
C SER A 11 -6.52 -1.35 -16.54
N SER A 12 -6.59 -1.80 -17.81
CA SER A 12 -7.84 -2.26 -18.45
C SER A 12 -8.55 -3.47 -17.80
N ILE A 13 -7.99 -4.10 -16.78
CA ILE A 13 -8.65 -5.19 -16.06
C ILE A 13 -9.61 -4.68 -14.96
N LEU A 14 -9.57 -3.41 -14.58
CA LEU A 14 -10.24 -2.92 -13.35
C LEU A 14 -11.66 -2.35 -13.48
N ARG A 15 -12.29 -2.36 -14.66
CA ARG A 15 -13.65 -1.81 -14.83
C ARG A 15 -14.77 -2.60 -14.14
N LEU A 16 -14.51 -3.77 -13.57
CA LEU A 16 -15.57 -4.66 -13.08
C LEU A 16 -15.52 -4.98 -11.59
N LEU A 17 -14.58 -4.42 -10.82
CA LEU A 17 -14.66 -4.53 -9.37
C LEU A 17 -15.52 -3.38 -8.83
N PRO A 18 -16.59 -3.68 -8.06
CA PRO A 18 -17.34 -2.65 -7.36
C PRO A 18 -16.36 -1.76 -6.62
N ARG A 19 -16.49 -0.44 -6.77
CA ARG A 19 -15.81 0.56 -5.93
C ARG A 19 -16.26 0.32 -4.49
N PHE A 20 -15.70 -0.67 -3.82
CA PHE A 20 -15.72 -0.72 -2.38
C PHE A 20 -15.11 0.60 -1.95
N SER A 21 -15.82 1.34 -1.09
CA SER A 21 -15.24 2.41 -0.30
C SER A 21 -14.08 1.78 0.46
N SER A 22 -12.91 1.74 -0.17
CA SER A 22 -11.71 1.20 0.44
C SER A 22 -11.35 2.24 1.48
N SER A 23 -11.66 1.93 2.75
CA SER A 23 -10.95 2.58 3.83
C SER A 23 -9.47 2.39 3.53
N VAL A 24 -8.80 3.44 3.08
CA VAL A 24 -7.35 3.44 2.90
C VAL A 24 -6.82 3.03 4.26
N SER A 25 -6.22 1.83 4.35
CA SER A 25 -5.74 1.35 5.65
C SER A 25 -4.78 2.42 6.20
N PRO A 26 -4.77 2.65 7.51
CA PRO A 26 -4.02 3.74 8.12
C PRO A 26 -2.55 3.73 7.68
N ALA A 27 -1.95 4.92 7.64
CA ALA A 27 -0.53 5.11 7.43
C ALA A 27 0.05 5.79 8.66
N VAL A 28 1.19 5.29 9.14
CA VAL A 28 1.96 5.95 10.20
C VAL A 28 2.71 7.12 9.57
N ALA A 29 2.58 8.32 10.14
CA ALA A 29 3.25 9.52 9.64
C ALA A 29 4.77 9.30 9.50
N GLY A 30 5.32 9.61 8.33
CA GLY A 30 6.73 9.41 8.01
C GLY A 30 7.12 7.96 7.66
N GLY A 31 6.17 7.01 7.73
CA GLY A 31 6.35 5.64 7.28
C GLY A 31 6.40 5.54 5.75
N ILE A 32 6.77 4.36 5.23
CA ILE A 32 6.91 4.17 3.77
C ILE A 32 5.57 4.27 3.04
N LYS A 33 4.48 3.82 3.68
CA LYS A 33 3.11 3.94 3.14
C LYS A 33 2.67 5.40 3.08
N ASP A 34 2.91 6.16 4.15
CA ASP A 34 2.63 7.60 4.18
C ASP A 34 3.43 8.34 3.10
N ARG A 35 4.71 7.98 2.90
CA ARG A 35 5.54 8.54 1.83
C ARG A 35 4.96 8.24 0.43
N MET A 36 4.56 6.99 0.17
CA MET A 36 3.94 6.61 -1.11
C MET A 36 2.62 7.35 -1.34
N LEU A 37 1.76 7.45 -0.32
CA LEU A 37 0.50 8.18 -0.41
C LEU A 37 0.74 9.67 -0.68
N LYS A 38 1.67 10.32 0.05
CA LYS A 38 2.04 11.73 -0.16
C LYS A 38 2.63 11.98 -1.54
N PHE A 39 3.44 11.05 -2.07
CA PHE A 39 3.91 11.13 -3.45
C PHE A 39 2.75 11.24 -4.45
N ILE A 40 1.60 10.62 -4.17
CA ILE A 40 0.42 10.70 -5.04
C ILE A 40 -0.41 11.95 -4.70
N THR A 41 -0.75 12.15 -3.44
CA THR A 41 -1.73 13.16 -2.99
C THR A 41 -1.18 14.58 -3.04
N ASP A 42 0.11 14.77 -2.80
CA ASP A 42 0.72 16.09 -2.65
C ASP A 42 1.45 16.53 -3.95
N ASN A 43 1.55 15.64 -4.93
CA ASN A 43 2.24 15.91 -6.18
C ASN A 43 1.39 16.74 -7.14
N ARG A 44 1.77 18.01 -7.25
CA ARG A 44 1.13 19.03 -8.09
C ARG A 44 1.14 18.71 -9.58
N ASN A 45 1.92 17.72 -10.02
CA ASN A 45 1.92 17.26 -11.40
C ASN A 45 0.82 16.23 -11.69
N LEU A 46 0.20 15.64 -10.66
CA LEU A 46 -0.93 14.71 -10.77
C LEU A 46 -2.30 15.38 -10.62
N PHE A 47 -2.33 16.66 -10.24
CA PHE A 47 -3.57 17.41 -10.16
C PHE A 47 -4.18 17.62 -11.54
N ASP A 48 -5.51 17.47 -11.62
CA ASP A 48 -6.23 17.84 -12.83
C ASP A 48 -6.02 19.34 -13.08
N THR A 49 -5.65 19.71 -14.31
CA THR A 49 -5.78 21.10 -14.77
C THR A 49 -7.26 21.39 -15.01
N VAL A 50 -8.07 21.43 -13.95
CA VAL A 50 -9.47 21.84 -14.07
C VAL A 50 -9.46 23.35 -14.30
N SER A 51 -9.73 23.76 -15.53
CA SER A 51 -10.29 25.08 -15.84
C SER A 51 -11.72 25.10 -15.31
N GLY A 52 -11.86 25.11 -13.98
CA GLY A 52 -13.14 24.97 -13.28
C GLY A 52 -13.82 26.31 -13.10
N ASP A 53 -15.11 26.35 -13.42
CA ASP A 53 -16.00 27.48 -13.16
C ASP A 53 -15.85 27.95 -11.70
N LEU A 54 -15.62 29.26 -11.49
CA LEU A 54 -15.24 29.85 -10.20
C LEU A 54 -16.26 29.67 -9.05
N ASN A 55 -17.39 29.03 -9.31
CA ASN A 55 -18.55 28.97 -8.43
C ASN A 55 -18.87 27.59 -7.83
N VAL A 56 -18.04 26.56 -8.07
CA VAL A 56 -18.16 25.29 -7.34
C VAL A 56 -17.12 25.29 -6.22
N PRO A 57 -17.51 25.16 -4.93
CA PRO A 57 -16.55 24.90 -3.88
C PRO A 57 -15.78 23.64 -4.25
N VAL A 58 -14.48 23.78 -4.48
CA VAL A 58 -13.58 22.62 -4.64
C VAL A 58 -13.52 21.95 -3.27
N GLU A 59 -14.47 21.04 -2.99
CA GLU A 59 -14.18 19.97 -2.05
C GLU A 59 -12.89 19.33 -2.56
N SER A 60 -11.86 19.28 -1.71
CA SER A 60 -10.53 18.78 -2.04
C SER A 60 -10.60 17.29 -2.38
N LYS A 61 -11.14 16.99 -3.56
CA LYS A 61 -11.24 15.65 -4.12
C LYS A 61 -9.95 15.42 -4.88
N LEU A 62 -9.34 14.28 -4.58
CA LEU A 62 -8.23 13.77 -5.38
C LEU A 62 -8.66 13.72 -6.85
N SER A 63 -7.73 13.95 -7.78
CA SER A 63 -8.01 13.69 -9.19
C SER A 63 -8.32 12.21 -9.38
N TRP A 64 -9.08 11.89 -10.42
CA TRP A 64 -9.35 10.49 -10.78
C TRP A 64 -8.05 9.68 -10.95
N LEU A 65 -6.97 10.32 -11.44
CA LEU A 65 -5.66 9.70 -11.60
C LEU A 65 -5.04 9.40 -10.24
N GLN A 66 -5.12 10.34 -9.30
CA GLN A 66 -4.64 10.10 -7.93
C GLN A 66 -5.42 8.96 -7.26
N GLU A 67 -6.74 8.90 -7.45
CA GLU A 67 -7.56 7.78 -6.95
C GLU A 67 -7.15 6.44 -7.56
N ASP A 68 -6.91 6.41 -8.89
CA ASP A 68 -6.47 5.21 -9.62
C ASP A 68 -5.10 4.72 -9.12
N LEU A 69 -4.13 5.64 -8.96
CA LEU A 69 -2.81 5.31 -8.42
C LEU A 69 -2.90 4.80 -6.98
N ILE A 70 -3.75 5.37 -6.12
CA ILE A 70 -3.96 4.88 -4.75
C ILE A 70 -4.59 3.47 -4.74
N ALA A 71 -5.52 3.20 -5.66
CA ALA A 71 -6.09 1.87 -5.83
C ALA A 71 -4.99 0.85 -6.21
N GLU A 72 -4.13 1.21 -7.17
CA GLU A 72 -2.99 0.35 -7.55
C GLU A 72 -2.00 0.10 -6.40
N ILE A 73 -1.76 1.09 -5.53
CA ILE A 73 -0.94 0.87 -4.31
C ILE A 73 -1.61 -0.09 -3.35
N SER A 74 -2.93 0.01 -3.19
CA SER A 74 -3.69 -0.87 -2.30
C SER A 74 -3.68 -2.32 -2.79
N GLU A 75 -3.64 -2.55 -4.10
CA GLU A 75 -3.57 -3.88 -4.71
C GLU A 75 -2.24 -4.60 -4.48
N VAL A 76 -1.15 -3.84 -4.32
CA VAL A 76 0.18 -4.42 -4.10
C VAL A 76 0.55 -4.56 -2.61
N GLU A 77 -0.34 -4.18 -1.69
CA GLU A 77 -0.14 -4.44 -0.26
C GLU A 77 -0.11 -5.95 0.01
N PRO A 78 0.84 -6.44 0.83
CA PRO A 78 0.90 -7.85 1.15
C PRO A 78 -0.32 -8.28 1.99
N ASP A 79 -0.82 -9.49 1.74
CA ASP A 79 -1.87 -10.10 2.55
C ASP A 79 -1.37 -10.33 3.98
N THR A 80 -1.96 -9.59 4.93
CA THR A 80 -1.63 -9.69 6.36
C THR A 80 -2.36 -10.83 7.06
N SER A 81 -3.37 -11.43 6.42
CA SER A 81 -4.17 -12.52 7.02
C SER A 81 -3.48 -13.89 6.99
N ARG A 82 -2.47 -14.04 6.13
CA ARG A 82 -1.75 -15.30 5.86
C ARG A 82 -0.29 -15.32 6.35
N GLY A 83 0.06 -14.42 7.28
CA GLY A 83 1.39 -14.41 7.88
C GLY A 83 1.75 -15.78 8.49
N GLU A 84 3.04 -16.12 8.46
CA GLU A 84 3.55 -17.29 9.19
C GLU A 84 3.27 -17.08 10.69
N ILE A 85 2.69 -18.07 11.36
CA ILE A 85 2.36 -17.96 12.78
C ILE A 85 3.62 -18.31 13.56
N LYS A 86 4.30 -17.33 14.15
CA LYS A 86 5.42 -17.63 15.05
C LYS A 86 4.98 -18.23 16.39
N SER A 87 5.97 -18.85 17.03
CA SER A 87 5.94 -19.11 18.47
C SER A 87 5.79 -17.79 19.22
N SER A 88 4.79 -17.73 20.10
CA SER A 88 4.35 -16.51 20.77
C SER A 88 4.03 -16.79 22.23
N THR A 89 4.02 -15.74 23.04
CA THR A 89 3.61 -15.78 24.45
C THR A 89 2.40 -14.88 24.66
N LYS A 90 1.80 -14.92 25.85
CA LYS A 90 0.70 -14.02 26.19
C LYS A 90 1.13 -12.55 26.14
N GLU A 91 2.38 -12.29 26.51
CA GLU A 91 3.00 -10.96 26.57
C GLU A 91 3.49 -10.50 25.18
N ASN A 92 3.85 -11.43 24.30
CA ASN A 92 4.23 -11.17 22.91
C ASN A 92 3.40 -12.03 21.93
N PRO A 93 2.08 -11.72 21.78
CA PRO A 93 1.17 -12.47 20.94
C PRO A 93 1.34 -12.11 19.45
N ASN A 94 0.83 -12.98 18.57
CA ASN A 94 0.67 -12.70 17.15
C ASN A 94 -0.46 -11.68 16.95
N LEU A 95 -0.14 -10.54 16.35
CA LEU A 95 -1.11 -9.47 16.16
C LEU A 95 -2.00 -9.75 14.96
N VAL A 96 -3.29 -9.50 15.12
CA VAL A 96 -4.29 -9.62 14.05
C VAL A 96 -4.94 -8.24 13.90
N ALA A 97 -4.90 -7.68 12.70
CA ALA A 97 -5.55 -6.39 12.41
C ALA A 97 -7.02 -6.59 12.06
N SER A 98 -7.91 -5.78 12.65
CA SER A 98 -9.26 -5.61 12.13
C SER A 98 -9.87 -4.30 12.60
N SER A 99 -10.61 -3.65 11.71
CA SER A 99 -11.52 -2.55 12.07
C SER A 99 -12.66 -2.99 13.01
N ASN A 100 -12.99 -4.28 13.04
CA ASN A 100 -14.02 -4.83 13.92
C ASN A 100 -13.55 -5.01 15.38
N VAL A 101 -14.51 -5.03 16.31
CA VAL A 101 -14.26 -5.32 17.74
C VAL A 101 -13.99 -6.80 18.01
N ARG A 102 -14.36 -7.68 17.07
CA ARG A 102 -14.10 -9.12 17.09
C ARG A 102 -13.74 -9.60 15.70
N ALA A 103 -12.93 -10.64 15.60
CA ALA A 103 -12.56 -11.26 14.34
C ALA A 103 -12.37 -12.77 14.53
N VAL A 104 -12.57 -13.54 13.47
CA VAL A 104 -12.23 -14.97 13.46
C VAL A 104 -10.83 -15.11 12.88
N GLN A 105 -9.89 -15.64 13.67
CA GLN A 105 -8.54 -15.97 13.23
C GLN A 105 -8.46 -17.47 12.96
N GLN A 106 -7.82 -17.83 11.85
CA GLN A 106 -7.48 -19.22 11.54
C GLN A 106 -6.04 -19.49 11.98
N CYS A 107 -5.83 -20.56 12.74
CA CYS A 107 -4.51 -21.01 13.17
C CYS A 107 -4.16 -22.33 12.46
N HIS A 108 -3.05 -22.34 11.74
CA HIS A 108 -2.40 -23.55 11.25
C HIS A 108 -1.52 -24.09 12.39
N CYS A 109 -1.96 -25.14 13.07
CA CYS A 109 -1.30 -25.60 14.31
C CYS A 109 -0.01 -26.39 14.04
N SER A 110 0.05 -27.05 12.89
CA SER A 110 1.21 -27.78 12.37
C SER A 110 1.21 -27.61 10.86
N PRO A 111 2.37 -27.44 10.18
CA PRO A 111 2.43 -27.37 8.72
C PRO A 111 1.91 -28.64 8.03
N HIS A 112 1.83 -29.76 8.75
CA HIS A 112 1.31 -31.04 8.26
C HIS A 112 -0.21 -31.21 8.48
N ASP A 113 -0.84 -30.35 9.29
CA ASP A 113 -2.28 -30.44 9.55
C ASP A 113 -3.06 -29.80 8.40
N HIS A 114 -3.93 -30.54 7.74
CA HIS A 114 -4.85 -29.99 6.74
C HIS A 114 -6.08 -29.30 7.34
N HIS A 115 -6.14 -29.19 8.67
CA HIS A 115 -7.27 -28.61 9.38
C HIS A 115 -6.90 -27.26 9.99
N LEU A 116 -7.57 -26.21 9.52
CA LEU A 116 -7.51 -24.89 10.13
C LEU A 116 -8.35 -24.86 11.40
N LYS A 117 -7.80 -24.24 12.44
CA LYS A 117 -8.47 -24.11 13.73
C LYS A 117 -8.90 -22.67 13.90
N SER A 118 -10.21 -22.45 13.96
CA SER A 118 -10.79 -21.12 14.08
C SER A 118 -10.89 -20.70 15.54
N LEU A 119 -10.46 -19.48 15.85
CA LEU A 119 -10.56 -18.85 17.16
C LEU A 119 -11.28 -17.51 17.00
N VAL A 120 -12.23 -17.22 17.86
CA VAL A 120 -12.84 -15.88 17.95
C VAL A 120 -11.95 -15.02 18.84
N LEU A 121 -11.41 -13.96 18.27
CA LEU A 121 -10.64 -12.95 18.99
C LEU A 121 -11.53 -11.76 19.34
N TYR A 122 -11.30 -11.20 20.51
CA TYR A 122 -11.89 -9.94 20.95
C TYR A 122 -10.79 -8.88 21.04
N ARG A 123 -11.10 -7.63 20.68
CA ARG A 123 -10.13 -6.55 20.62
C ARG A 123 -9.42 -6.39 21.97
N ASN A 124 -8.09 -6.29 21.92
CA ASN A 124 -7.22 -6.12 23.08
C ASN A 124 -7.29 -7.24 24.14
N LEU A 125 -7.87 -8.41 23.82
CA LEU A 125 -7.88 -9.58 24.70
C LEU A 125 -7.00 -10.71 24.11
N PRO A 126 -5.82 -10.99 24.68
CA PRO A 126 -4.97 -12.09 24.22
C PRO A 126 -5.68 -13.44 24.37
N ALA A 127 -5.68 -14.24 23.31
CA ALA A 127 -6.29 -15.55 23.30
C ALA A 127 -5.30 -16.60 22.78
N ARG A 128 -5.31 -17.78 23.40
CA ARG A 128 -4.40 -18.88 23.08
C ARG A 128 -5.12 -19.94 22.26
N CYS A 129 -4.55 -20.33 21.13
CA CYS A 129 -4.97 -21.55 20.42
C CYS A 129 -4.51 -22.80 21.20
N PHE A 130 -5.19 -23.94 21.04
CA PHE A 130 -4.81 -25.18 21.75
C PHE A 130 -3.37 -25.64 21.42
N CYS A 131 -2.84 -25.28 20.25
CA CYS A 131 -1.46 -25.59 19.85
C CYS A 131 -0.41 -24.76 20.61
N GLY A 132 -0.83 -23.73 21.33
CA GLY A 132 0.03 -22.92 22.18
C GLY A 132 0.25 -21.49 21.68
N HIS A 133 0.02 -21.22 20.39
CA HIS A 133 0.16 -19.88 19.82
C HIS A 133 -0.83 -18.90 20.44
N TRP A 134 -0.36 -17.69 20.73
CA TRP A 134 -1.13 -16.59 21.25
C TRP A 134 -1.43 -15.58 20.15
N PHE A 135 -2.64 -15.03 20.18
CA PHE A 135 -3.11 -14.03 19.24
C PHE A 135 -3.72 -12.84 19.99
N LEU A 136 -3.60 -11.65 19.40
CA LEU A 136 -4.20 -10.43 19.92
C LEU A 136 -4.82 -9.64 18.78
N LEU A 137 -6.13 -9.45 18.85
CA LEU A 137 -6.84 -8.56 17.92
C LEU A 137 -6.57 -7.10 18.27
N VAL A 138 -6.07 -6.35 17.31
CA VAL A 138 -5.78 -4.91 17.41
C VAL A 138 -6.46 -4.16 16.26
N ASP A 139 -6.63 -2.85 16.41
CA ASP A 139 -7.02 -2.01 15.28
C ASP A 139 -5.90 -1.88 14.24
N GLU A 140 -6.27 -1.47 13.04
CA GLU A 140 -5.35 -1.36 11.90
C GLU A 140 -4.23 -0.34 12.16
N GLN A 141 -4.51 0.74 12.90
CA GLN A 141 -3.52 1.76 13.22
C GLN A 141 -2.41 1.18 14.09
N ARG A 142 -2.77 0.50 15.19
CA ARG A 142 -1.81 -0.19 16.06
C ARG A 142 -1.03 -1.26 15.30
N TYR A 143 -1.66 -1.99 14.39
CA TYR A 143 -0.96 -2.98 13.58
C TYR A 143 0.11 -2.36 12.67
N GLU A 144 -0.22 -1.26 12.00
CA GLU A 144 0.73 -0.53 11.14
C GLU A 144 1.87 0.11 11.95
N GLU A 145 1.60 0.60 13.15
CA GLU A 145 2.65 1.08 14.08
C GLU A 145 3.67 -0.02 14.43
N GLU A 146 3.21 -1.26 14.65
CA GLU A 146 4.10 -2.38 14.94
C GLU A 146 4.92 -2.81 13.71
N ARG A 147 4.32 -2.74 12.52
CA ARG A 147 5.04 -2.96 11.25
C ARG A 147 6.15 -1.94 11.05
N GLU A 148 5.88 -0.67 11.34
CA GLU A 148 6.88 0.40 11.25
C GLU A 148 7.95 0.29 12.34
N LYS A 149 7.61 -0.16 13.55
CA LYS A 149 8.60 -0.50 14.58
C LYS A 149 9.53 -1.64 14.11
N LYS A 150 8.98 -2.66 13.46
CA LYS A 150 9.80 -3.73 12.84
C LYS A 150 10.69 -3.15 11.74
N TRP A 151 10.12 -2.37 10.83
CA TRP A 151 10.86 -1.74 9.73
C TRP A 151 12.06 -0.94 10.21
N ASN A 152 11.86 -0.09 11.22
CA ASN A 152 12.91 0.75 11.79
C ASN A 152 14.08 -0.05 12.38
N LYS A 153 13.87 -1.32 12.77
CA LYS A 153 14.94 -2.22 13.26
C LYS A 153 15.68 -2.94 12.14
N ILE A 154 15.08 -3.07 10.96
CA ILE A 154 15.63 -3.89 9.86
C ILE A 154 16.03 -3.08 8.63
N LYS A 155 15.63 -1.81 8.52
CA LYS A 155 15.82 -0.98 7.32
C LYS A 155 17.28 -0.77 6.93
N ASP A 156 18.20 -0.80 7.91
CA ASP A 156 19.64 -0.59 7.68
C ASP A 156 20.37 -1.87 7.23
N LYS A 157 19.70 -3.03 7.21
CA LYS A 157 20.28 -4.25 6.63
C LYS A 157 20.52 -4.05 5.13
N PRO A 158 21.59 -4.60 4.53
CA PRO A 158 21.99 -4.31 3.14
C PRO A 158 20.86 -4.45 2.11
N GLU A 159 20.07 -5.53 2.18
CA GLU A 159 18.92 -5.76 1.29
C GLU A 159 17.85 -4.66 1.40
N ASN A 160 17.52 -4.24 2.62
CA ASN A 160 16.51 -3.22 2.87
C ASN A 160 17.01 -1.81 2.54
N ALA A 161 18.30 -1.54 2.79
CA ALA A 161 18.93 -0.29 2.45
C ALA A 161 19.00 -0.09 0.92
N ASP A 162 19.23 -1.16 0.15
CA ASP A 162 19.18 -1.12 -1.31
C ASP A 162 17.76 -0.84 -1.83
N LEU A 163 16.74 -1.48 -1.25
CA LEU A 163 15.33 -1.18 -1.57
C LEU A 163 14.99 0.29 -1.32
N LEU A 164 15.39 0.86 -0.17
CA LEU A 164 15.17 2.28 0.14
C LEU A 164 15.88 3.20 -0.85
N LYS A 165 17.14 2.91 -1.17
CA LYS A 165 17.91 3.68 -2.15
C LYS A 165 17.24 3.64 -3.53
N ARG A 166 16.75 2.48 -3.95
CA ARG A 166 16.03 2.33 -5.22
C ARG A 166 14.69 3.08 -5.21
N PHE A 167 13.97 3.04 -4.10
CA PHE A 167 12.75 3.84 -3.90
C PHE A 167 13.04 5.34 -4.06
N ASP A 168 14.10 5.85 -3.42
CA ASP A 168 14.51 7.26 -3.51
C ASP A 168 14.86 7.69 -4.95
N ILE A 169 15.52 6.81 -5.71
CA ILE A 169 15.87 7.06 -7.11
C ILE A 169 14.61 7.11 -7.97
N LEU A 170 13.73 6.11 -7.85
CA LEU A 170 12.49 6.02 -8.63
C LEU A 170 11.54 7.19 -8.34
N GLU A 171 11.41 7.61 -7.09
CA GLU A 171 10.61 8.78 -6.72
C GLU A 171 11.13 10.06 -7.40
N LYS A 172 12.45 10.25 -7.46
CA LYS A 172 13.05 11.40 -8.15
C LYS A 172 12.86 11.33 -9.66
N GLU A 173 13.12 10.17 -10.27
CA GLU A 173 12.94 9.96 -11.71
C GLU A 173 11.49 10.20 -12.13
N LEU A 174 10.53 9.65 -11.39
CA LEU A 174 9.11 9.81 -11.70
C LEU A 174 8.66 11.26 -11.52
N ASN A 175 9.17 11.98 -10.52
CA ASN A 175 8.90 13.42 -10.36
C ASN A 175 9.43 14.26 -11.54
N ILE A 176 10.63 13.94 -12.05
CA ILE A 176 11.20 14.60 -13.24
C ILE A 176 10.32 14.33 -14.46
N LEU A 177 9.98 13.07 -14.72
CA LEU A 177 9.12 12.70 -15.85
C LEU A 177 7.76 13.39 -15.76
N LEU A 178 7.11 13.37 -14.58
CA LEU A 178 5.81 14.02 -14.36
C LEU A 178 5.88 15.55 -14.60
N ALA A 179 6.98 16.20 -14.21
CA ALA A 179 7.17 17.62 -14.46
C ALA A 179 7.37 17.93 -15.95
N GLU A 180 8.18 17.15 -16.65
CA GLU A 180 8.43 17.30 -18.09
C GLU A 180 7.15 17.04 -18.91
N GLY A 181 6.44 15.96 -18.60
CA GLY A 181 5.20 15.55 -19.26
C GLY A 181 4.07 16.57 -19.14
N LYS A 182 4.08 17.43 -18.11
CA LYS A 182 3.10 18.52 -17.94
C LYS A 182 3.13 19.54 -19.07
N SER A 183 4.28 19.69 -19.73
CA SER A 183 4.46 20.61 -20.85
C SER A 183 4.14 19.98 -22.22
N MET A 184 3.97 18.65 -22.25
CA MET A 184 3.75 17.92 -23.49
C MET A 184 2.27 17.91 -23.88
N THR A 185 1.99 17.54 -25.12
CA THR A 185 0.65 17.19 -25.60
C THR A 185 0.71 15.79 -26.21
N PRO A 186 -0.43 15.10 -26.43
CA PRO A 186 -0.43 13.80 -27.10
C PRO A 186 0.15 13.80 -28.53
N LYS A 187 0.39 14.99 -29.11
CA LYS A 187 1.00 15.20 -30.43
C LYS A 187 2.45 15.67 -30.35
N SER A 188 2.97 15.95 -29.15
CA SER A 188 4.36 16.36 -28.98
C SER A 188 5.32 15.24 -29.39
N PRO A 189 6.44 15.54 -30.08
CA PRO A 189 7.47 14.54 -30.34
C PRO A 189 7.92 13.85 -29.05
N GLY A 190 8.07 12.52 -29.07
CA GLY A 190 8.48 11.74 -27.90
C GLY A 190 7.40 11.56 -26.81
N ALA A 191 6.18 12.05 -27.01
CA ALA A 191 5.11 11.94 -25.99
C ALA A 191 4.81 10.48 -25.61
N ASP A 192 4.78 9.56 -26.58
CA ASP A 192 4.49 8.15 -26.30
C ASP A 192 5.61 7.48 -25.50
N GLU A 193 6.88 7.75 -25.85
CA GLU A 193 8.05 7.27 -25.10
C GLU A 193 8.09 7.82 -23.67
N MET A 194 7.75 9.11 -23.48
CA MET A 194 7.63 9.72 -22.15
C MET A 194 6.57 9.00 -21.29
N MET A 195 5.40 8.73 -21.87
CA MET A 195 4.31 8.04 -21.16
C MET A 195 4.68 6.59 -20.80
N ASP A 196 5.35 5.87 -21.71
CA ASP A 196 5.83 4.51 -21.47
C ASP A 196 6.90 4.50 -20.36
N ASN A 197 7.81 5.47 -20.36
CA ASN A 197 8.80 5.64 -19.31
C ASN A 197 8.16 5.93 -17.95
N MET A 198 7.14 6.81 -17.87
CA MET A 198 6.41 7.04 -16.62
C MET A 198 5.75 5.76 -16.11
N ALA A 199 5.08 5.01 -16.99
CA ALA A 199 4.41 3.76 -16.62
C ALA A 199 5.41 2.70 -16.13
N LEU A 200 6.57 2.58 -16.80
CA LEU A 200 7.64 1.67 -16.40
C LEU A 200 8.19 2.04 -15.01
N LYS A 201 8.51 3.32 -14.78
CA LYS A 201 9.04 3.79 -13.49
C LYS A 201 8.03 3.67 -12.37
N TRP A 202 6.75 3.95 -12.64
CA TRP A 202 5.68 3.72 -11.68
C TRP A 202 5.56 2.23 -11.31
N LYS A 203 5.59 1.32 -12.29
CA LYS A 203 5.59 -0.11 -12.05
C LYS A 203 6.76 -0.55 -11.15
N GLU A 204 7.99 -0.11 -11.47
CA GLU A 204 9.16 -0.41 -10.64
C GLU A 204 9.01 0.15 -9.21
N MET A 205 8.47 1.36 -9.05
CA MET A 205 8.28 1.97 -7.75
C MET A 205 7.28 1.18 -6.89
N LYS A 206 6.18 0.69 -7.49
CA LYS A 206 5.22 -0.20 -6.84
C LYS A 206 5.84 -1.52 -6.41
N GLU A 207 6.70 -2.12 -7.24
CA GLU A 207 7.38 -3.37 -6.91
C GLU A 207 8.35 -3.19 -5.74
N VAL A 208 9.15 -2.12 -5.74
CA VAL A 208 10.06 -1.79 -4.62
C VAL A 208 9.26 -1.52 -3.35
N TYR A 209 8.16 -0.75 -3.45
CA TYR A 209 7.24 -0.51 -2.36
C TYR A 209 6.69 -1.83 -1.79
N ALA A 210 6.14 -2.70 -2.63
CA ALA A 210 5.57 -3.98 -2.21
C ALA A 210 6.61 -4.86 -1.50
N ASN A 211 7.85 -4.88 -1.99
CA ASN A 211 8.95 -5.62 -1.36
C ASN A 211 9.30 -5.07 0.03
N ILE A 212 9.38 -3.73 0.18
CA ILE A 212 9.55 -3.11 1.49
C ILE A 212 8.40 -3.52 2.41
N ARG A 213 7.14 -3.34 1.96
CA ARG A 213 5.95 -3.67 2.75
C ARG A 213 5.90 -5.14 3.15
N LYS A 214 6.34 -6.05 2.28
CA LYS A 214 6.47 -7.49 2.58
C LYS A 214 7.51 -7.75 3.68
N ASN A 215 8.65 -7.08 3.64
CA ASN A 215 9.67 -7.19 4.69
C ASN A 215 9.19 -6.61 6.04
N MET A 216 8.18 -5.74 6.00
CA MET A 216 7.50 -5.21 7.19
C MET A 216 6.38 -6.11 7.72
N LEU A 217 6.04 -7.25 7.09
CA LEU A 217 5.07 -8.19 7.66
C LEU A 217 5.54 -8.58 9.06
N LEU A 218 4.62 -8.62 10.03
CA LEU A 218 4.96 -9.12 11.36
C LEU A 218 5.14 -10.63 11.26
N ASP A 219 6.19 -11.13 11.90
CA ASP A 219 6.41 -12.57 12.08
C ASP A 219 5.41 -13.14 13.10
#